data_AF-A0A914DZS0-F1
#
_entry.id   AF-A0A914DZS0-F1
#
_cell.length_a   1.000
_cell.length_b   1.000
_cell.length_c   1.000
_cell.angle_alpha   90.00
_cell.angle_beta   90.00
_cell.angle_gamma   90.00
#
_symmetry.space_group_name_H-M   'P 1'
#
loop_
_entity.id
_entity.type
_entity.pdbx_description
1 polymer ?
#
loop_
_entity_poly.entity_id
_entity_poly.type
_entity_poly.pdbx_seq_one_letter_code
_entity_poly.pdbx_strand_id
1 'polypeptide(L)'
;MANENGDLLNVNEEPEYVVVAESIDGEAIELPTNIEDNTLGLTTLTGAFPGATGLKYKNPTTNATRALLLDTTGTKFYPPTDGWAGKLFTLICPSIATAASDSKRGN
;
A
#
# COMPACT_ATOMS: atom_id res chain seq x y z
N MET A 1 -6.04 39.46 24.26
CA MET A 1 -4.74 39.94 23.74
C MET A 1 -4.39 39.03 22.58
N ALA A 2 -4.56 39.52 21.36
CA ALA A 2 -4.24 38.83 20.12
C ALA A 2 -2.78 39.18 19.74
N ASN A 3 -2.03 38.21 19.25
CA ASN A 3 -0.95 38.51 18.31
C ASN A 3 -1.59 38.65 16.91
N GLU A 4 -1.06 39.58 16.13
CA GLU A 4 -1.78 40.23 15.03
C GLU A 4 -1.94 39.33 13.78
N ASN A 5 -1.32 38.14 13.78
CA ASN A 5 -1.52 36.99 12.90
C ASN A 5 -0.77 35.81 13.59
N GLY A 6 -1.38 34.66 13.91
CA GLY A 6 -0.73 33.80 14.93
C GLY A 6 -0.99 32.31 15.04
N ASP A 7 -1.72 31.67 14.13
CA ASP A 7 -1.51 30.25 13.77
C ASP A 7 -2.18 30.02 12.42
N LEU A 8 -1.38 29.87 11.37
CA LEU A 8 -1.88 29.50 10.05
C LEU A 8 -2.36 28.05 10.17
N LEU A 9 -3.59 27.78 9.74
CA LEU A 9 -4.04 26.43 9.42
C LEU A 9 -2.86 25.73 8.73
N ASN A 10 -2.35 24.64 9.30
CA ASN A 10 -1.24 23.91 8.70
C ASN A 10 -1.78 23.17 7.46
N VAL A 11 -2.11 23.92 6.40
CA VAL A 11 -2.69 23.46 5.13
C VAL A 11 -1.61 22.89 4.20
N ASN A 12 -0.67 22.14 4.77
CA ASN A 12 0.15 21.22 4.01
C ASN A 12 -0.47 19.82 4.07
N GLU A 13 -1.78 19.76 3.84
CA GLU A 13 -2.54 18.52 3.68
C GLU A 13 -2.28 17.96 2.27
N GLU A 14 -1.01 17.76 1.93
CA GLU A 14 -0.63 17.01 0.73
C GLU A 14 -0.84 15.52 1.02
N PRO A 15 -1.50 14.78 0.13
CA PRO A 15 -1.68 13.34 0.33
C PRO A 15 -0.31 12.66 0.39
N GLU A 16 -0.07 11.81 1.40
CA GLU A 16 1.11 10.95 1.38
C GLU A 16 0.97 9.97 0.21
N TYR A 17 2.09 9.65 -0.43
CA TYR A 17 2.11 8.73 -1.57
C TYR A 17 2.67 7.37 -1.14
N VAL A 18 2.01 6.32 -1.62
CA VAL A 18 2.46 4.95 -1.46
C VAL A 18 2.95 4.39 -2.79
N VAL A 19 4.14 3.81 -2.78
CA VAL A 19 4.75 3.18 -3.95
C VAL A 19 4.28 1.74 -4.07
N VAL A 20 3.48 1.43 -5.10
CA VAL A 20 2.90 0.11 -5.34
C VAL A 20 3.36 -0.45 -6.67
N ALA A 21 3.78 -1.71 -6.70
CA ALA A 21 4.11 -2.44 -7.92
C ALA A 21 3.40 -3.81 -7.96
N GLU A 22 3.25 -4.38 -9.14
CA GLU A 22 2.72 -5.75 -9.28
C GLU A 22 3.69 -6.80 -8.73
N SER A 23 4.99 -6.59 -8.94
CA SER A 23 6.08 -7.45 -8.47
C SER A 23 7.27 -6.60 -8.01
N ILE A 24 8.23 -7.23 -7.32
CA ILE A 24 9.39 -6.49 -6.77
C ILE A 24 10.31 -5.89 -7.84
N ASP A 25 10.31 -6.47 -9.04
CA ASP A 25 11.07 -6.01 -10.21
C ASP A 25 10.19 -5.28 -11.24
N GLY A 26 8.91 -5.08 -10.92
CA GLY A 26 7.93 -4.47 -11.82
C GLY A 26 7.95 -2.95 -11.83
N GLU A 27 7.11 -2.37 -12.68
CA GLU A 27 6.88 -0.92 -12.67
C GLU A 27 6.17 -0.51 -11.37
N ALA A 28 6.76 0.46 -10.69
CA ALA A 28 6.22 1.02 -9.46
C ALA A 28 5.42 2.29 -9.76
N ILE A 29 4.24 2.40 -9.16
CA ILE A 29 3.30 3.51 -9.33
C ILE A 29 3.07 4.13 -7.95
N GLU A 30 3.11 5.46 -7.89
CA GLU A 30 2.78 6.22 -6.69
C GLU A 30 1.27 6.47 -6.64
N LEU A 31 0.63 6.01 -5.58
CA LEU A 31 -0.80 6.20 -5.34
C LEU A 31 -1.04 7.16 -4.18
N PRO A 32 -1.99 8.11 -4.31
CA PRO A 32 -2.31 9.03 -3.23
C PRO A 32 -3.08 8.32 -2.11
N THR A 33 -2.74 8.65 -0.87
CA THR A 33 -3.49 8.23 0.32
C THR A 33 -4.56 9.25 0.70
N ASN A 34 -5.50 8.84 1.54
CA ASN A 34 -6.48 9.77 2.10
C ASN A 34 -5.78 10.70 3.10
N ILE A 35 -5.95 11.99 2.88
CA ILE A 35 -5.37 13.07 3.69
C ILE A 35 -5.85 12.98 5.15
N GLU A 36 -7.12 12.60 5.38
CA GLU A 36 -7.72 12.59 6.72
C GLU A 36 -7.11 11.50 7.64
N ASP A 37 -6.87 10.30 7.10
CA ASP A 37 -6.51 9.10 7.89
C ASP A 37 -5.17 8.47 7.49
N ASN A 38 -4.49 9.00 6.46
CA ASN A 38 -3.32 8.38 5.80
C ASN A 38 -3.57 6.94 5.32
N THR A 39 -4.83 6.59 5.02
CA THR A 39 -5.21 5.27 4.54
C THR A 39 -5.20 5.23 3.02
N LEU A 40 -4.79 4.11 2.41
CA LEU A 40 -4.95 3.92 0.97
C LEU A 40 -6.33 3.32 0.66
N GLY A 41 -7.12 3.95 -0.20
CA GLY A 41 -8.38 3.38 -0.67
C GLY A 41 -8.18 2.17 -1.58
N LEU A 42 -8.96 1.10 -1.38
CA LEU A 42 -9.02 -0.04 -2.30
C LEU A 42 -9.48 0.39 -3.69
N THR A 43 -10.34 1.41 -3.78
CA THR A 43 -10.76 2.02 -5.06
C THR A 43 -9.58 2.65 -5.80
N THR A 44 -8.72 3.39 -5.11
CA THR A 44 -7.47 3.94 -5.68
C THR A 44 -6.54 2.83 -6.15
N LEU A 45 -6.37 1.79 -5.32
CA LEU A 45 -5.55 0.64 -5.66
C LEU A 45 -6.08 -0.10 -6.90
N THR A 46 -7.37 -0.44 -6.91
CA THR A 46 -8.01 -1.19 -7.99
C THR A 46 -8.14 -0.38 -9.28
N GLY A 47 -8.15 0.95 -9.19
CA GLY A 47 -8.11 1.84 -10.34
C GLY A 47 -6.79 1.77 -11.12
N ALA A 48 -5.66 1.63 -10.41
CA ALA A 48 -4.35 1.41 -11.03
C ALA A 48 -4.10 -0.07 -11.34
N PHE A 49 -4.57 -0.96 -10.47
CA PHE A 49 -4.31 -2.40 -10.53
C PHE A 49 -5.61 -3.21 -10.43
N PRO A 50 -6.29 -3.45 -11.56
CA PRO A 50 -7.53 -4.20 -11.56
C PRO A 50 -7.31 -5.63 -11.06
N GLY A 51 -8.10 -6.06 -10.07
CA GLY A 51 -8.01 -7.40 -9.47
C GLY A 51 -7.14 -7.52 -8.22
N ALA A 52 -6.50 -6.44 -7.78
CA ALA A 52 -5.83 -6.39 -6.49
C ALA A 52 -6.85 -6.49 -5.35
N THR A 53 -6.62 -7.44 -4.43
CA THR A 53 -7.46 -7.64 -3.23
C THR A 53 -6.75 -7.26 -1.94
N GLY A 54 -5.43 -7.07 -2.00
CA GLY A 54 -4.62 -6.77 -0.84
C GLY A 54 -3.29 -6.16 -1.21
N LEU A 55 -2.55 -5.73 -0.19
CA LEU A 55 -1.20 -5.20 -0.31
C LEU A 55 -0.29 -5.88 0.70
N LYS A 56 0.97 -6.06 0.30
CA LYS A 56 2.04 -6.56 1.16
C LYS A 56 3.34 -5.84 0.85
N TYR A 57 4.24 -5.75 1.81
CA TYR A 57 5.59 -5.23 1.57
C TYR A 57 6.63 -6.11 2.26
N LYS A 58 7.89 -5.99 1.84
CA LYS A 58 9.00 -6.66 2.52
C LYS A 58 9.41 -5.84 3.73
N ASN A 59 9.31 -6.41 4.93
CA ASN A 59 9.80 -5.76 6.13
C ASN A 59 11.33 -5.85 6.19
N PRO A 60 12.07 -4.73 6.16
CA PRO A 60 13.54 -4.75 6.22
C PRO A 60 14.06 -5.31 7.56
N THR A 61 13.32 -5.14 8.65
CA THR A 61 13.75 -5.56 10.00
C THR A 61 13.67 -7.07 10.18
N THR A 62 12.56 -7.68 9.75
CA THR A 62 12.34 -9.13 9.96
C THR A 62 12.62 -9.96 8.72
N ASN A 63 12.91 -9.34 7.57
CA ASN A 63 12.98 -9.97 6.26
C ASN A 63 11.72 -10.77 5.87
N ALA A 64 10.60 -10.58 6.57
CA ALA A 64 9.33 -11.24 6.28
C ALA A 64 8.45 -10.37 5.39
N THR A 65 7.58 -11.00 4.62
CA THR A 65 6.53 -10.30 3.88
C THR A 65 5.40 -9.93 4.84
N ARG A 66 5.10 -8.64 4.97
CA ARG A 66 4.06 -8.12 5.85
C ARG A 66 2.86 -7.69 5.02
N ALA A 67 1.71 -8.31 5.24
CA ALA A 67 0.45 -7.90 4.64
C ALA A 67 -0.15 -6.69 5.39
N LEU A 68 -0.90 -5.86 4.67
CA LEU A 68 -1.59 -4.71 5.24
C LEU A 68 -2.98 -5.09 5.72
N LEU A 69 -3.39 -4.44 6.80
CA LEU A 69 -4.73 -4.58 7.34
C LEU A 69 -5.71 -3.76 6.50
N LEU A 70 -6.76 -4.40 6.00
CA LEU A 70 -7.94 -3.68 5.52
C LEU A 70 -8.82 -3.27 6.70
N ASP A 71 -9.49 -2.15 6.55
CA ASP A 71 -10.56 -1.74 7.42
C ASP A 71 -11.71 -2.75 7.46
N THR A 72 -12.51 -2.69 8.52
CA THR A 72 -13.71 -3.52 8.75
C THR A 72 -14.70 -3.49 7.58
N THR A 73 -14.74 -2.38 6.85
CA THR A 73 -15.59 -2.21 5.65
C THR A 73 -15.00 -2.85 4.39
N GLY A 74 -13.71 -3.23 4.40
CA GLY A 74 -13.00 -3.76 3.24
C GLY A 74 -12.68 -2.72 2.17
N THR A 75 -12.71 -1.43 2.51
CA THR A 75 -12.59 -0.34 1.51
C THR A 75 -11.26 0.42 1.56
N LYS A 76 -10.51 0.34 2.66
CA LYS A 76 -9.27 1.10 2.86
C LYS A 76 -8.21 0.28 3.61
N PHE A 77 -6.94 0.53 3.31
CA PHE A 77 -5.78 -0.07 3.97
C PHE A 77 -5.22 0.89 5.01
N TYR A 78 -4.93 0.38 6.20
CA TYR A 78 -4.25 1.16 7.23
C TYR A 78 -2.75 1.30 6.93
N PRO A 79 -2.15 2.46 7.24
CA PRO A 79 -0.71 2.63 7.16
C PRO A 79 0.00 1.65 8.09
N PRO A 80 1.18 1.13 7.70
CA PRO A 80 2.04 0.45 8.65
C PRO A 80 2.51 1.43 9.74
N THR A 81 2.92 0.91 10.91
CA THR A 81 3.45 1.72 12.03
C THR A 81 4.59 2.67 11.65
N ASP A 82 5.33 2.32 10.61
CA ASP A 82 6.49 3.07 10.11
C ASP A 82 6.16 3.96 8.89
N GLY A 83 4.88 4.15 8.55
CA GLY A 83 4.40 4.96 7.42
C GLY A 83 4.63 4.35 6.03
N TRP A 84 4.15 5.03 4.98
CA TRP A 84 4.25 4.52 3.60
C TRP A 84 5.62 4.77 2.98
N ALA A 85 6.27 5.86 3.37
CA ALA A 85 7.53 6.31 2.78
C ALA A 85 8.65 5.25 2.83
N GLY A 86 9.42 5.19 1.74
CA GLY A 86 10.62 4.36 1.60
C GLY A 86 10.35 2.85 1.50
N LYS A 87 9.12 2.45 1.16
CA LYS A 87 8.71 1.04 1.07
C LYS A 87 8.04 0.76 -0.27
N LEU A 88 8.41 -0.37 -0.87
CA LEU A 88 7.75 -0.88 -2.06
C LEU A 88 6.67 -1.88 -1.65
N PHE A 89 5.41 -1.56 -1.94
CA PHE A 89 4.29 -2.44 -1.72
C PHE A 89 4.01 -3.24 -3.00
N THR A 90 3.68 -4.51 -2.82
CA THR A 90 3.33 -5.45 -3.87
C THR A 90 1.90 -5.92 -3.70
N LEU A 91 1.24 -6.19 -4.82
CA LEU A 91 -0.16 -6.61 -4.81
C LEU A 91 -0.34 -8.02 -4.23
N ILE A 92 -1.46 -8.22 -3.55
CA ILE A 92 -2.04 -9.53 -3.28
C ILE A 92 -3.25 -9.65 -4.19
N CYS A 93 -3.09 -10.39 -5.27
CA CYS A 93 -4.18 -10.82 -6.11
C CYS A 93 -4.53 -12.27 -5.73
N PRO A 94 -5.82 -12.67 -5.77
CA PRO A 94 -6.19 -14.06 -5.69
C PRO A 94 -5.70 -14.73 -6.98
N SER A 95 -4.45 -15.17 -6.96
CA SER A 95 -4.01 -16.19 -7.89
C SER A 95 -4.85 -17.40 -7.52
N ILE A 96 -5.81 -17.79 -8.38
CA ILE A 96 -6.16 -19.20 -8.48
C ILE A 96 -4.81 -19.87 -8.59
N ALA A 97 -4.40 -20.58 -7.53
CA ALA A 97 -3.14 -21.26 -7.52
C ALA A 97 -3.19 -22.26 -8.68
N THR A 98 -2.70 -21.86 -9.84
CA THR A 98 -1.97 -22.80 -10.67
C THR A 98 -0.85 -23.25 -9.76
N ALA A 99 -1.04 -24.42 -9.18
CA ALA A 99 -0.01 -25.24 -8.59
C ALA A 99 1.04 -25.53 -9.67
N ALA A 100 1.82 -24.51 -10.03
CA ALA A 100 3.00 -24.61 -10.87
C ALA A 100 4.22 -24.61 -9.95
N SER A 101 4.33 -25.67 -9.16
CA SER A 101 5.59 -26.07 -8.53
C SER A 101 5.60 -27.58 -8.30
N ASP A 102 5.48 -28.36 -9.37
CA ASP A 102 6.33 -29.54 -9.54
C ASP A 102 6.38 -29.95 -11.04
N SER A 103 7.27 -29.31 -11.78
CA SER A 103 7.76 -29.85 -13.06
C SER A 103 9.20 -30.30 -12.86
N LYS A 104 9.44 -31.33 -12.04
CA LYS A 104 10.65 -32.15 -12.18
C LYS A 104 10.54 -33.55 -11.56
N ARG A 105 9.70 -34.40 -12.16
CA ARG A 105 9.94 -35.86 -12.11
C ARG A 105 10.21 -36.37 -13.53
N GLY A 106 11.45 -36.16 -13.95
CA GLY A 106 12.06 -36.97 -15.00
C GLY A 106 12.62 -38.24 -14.37
N ASN A 107 12.20 -39.39 -14.90
CA ASN A 107 12.96 -40.60 -15.22
C ASN A 107 12.03 -41.81 -15.22
#